data_AF-A0A7S2V3X7-F1
#
_entry.id   AF-A0A7S2V3X7-F1
#
_cell.length_a   1.000
_cell.length_b   1.000
_cell.length_c   1.000
_cell.angle_alpha   90.00
_cell.angle_beta   90.00
_cell.angle_gamma   90.00
#
_symmetry.space_group_name_H-M   'P 1'
#
loop_
_entity.id
_entity.type
_entity.pdbx_description
1 polymer ?
#
loop_
_entity_poly.entity_id
_entity_poly.type
_entity_poly.pdbx_seq_one_letter_code
_entity_poly.pdbx_strand_id
1 'polypeptide(L)'
;LDGCSVSLARLGQEVTEIWVLAHILGWIGKMCIFRDWTVCWLLSVGFELTELTFGWIIPQFSECWWDSLLIDLLGANVVGMVLGMQLLRFLESHPYDWVGYKGELGSGAVSPRKGSKTGLHYLSKKLTRVMGRFYPAVTRRWQWEMFSSFKRFAQIMVLVLICLMSELNAFLLLNTLEIPKESKFNSLRLSLMALVALPATAEYYDYITSPDSKRLGP
;
A
#
# COMPACT_ATOMS: atom_id res chain seq x y z
N LEU A 1 -6.00 -24.75 19.76
CA LEU A 1 -6.02 -24.90 18.28
C LEU A 1 -6.73 -26.19 17.85
N ASP A 2 -7.68 -26.71 18.64
CA ASP A 2 -8.47 -27.87 18.27
C ASP A 2 -9.69 -27.38 17.47
N GLY A 3 -9.70 -27.60 16.15
CA GLY A 3 -10.81 -27.18 15.28
C GLY A 3 -10.42 -26.65 13.90
N CYS A 4 -9.13 -26.42 13.63
CA CYS A 4 -8.63 -25.87 12.35
C CYS A 4 -8.50 -26.92 11.23
N SER A 5 -9.51 -27.77 11.05
CA SER A 5 -9.59 -28.65 9.88
C SER A 5 -9.92 -27.84 8.63
N VAL A 6 -9.06 -27.95 7.62
CA VAL A 6 -9.26 -27.32 6.31
C VAL A 6 -10.40 -28.02 5.58
N SER A 7 -11.41 -27.27 5.15
CA SER A 7 -12.47 -27.76 4.27
C SER A 7 -12.82 -26.72 3.21
N LEU A 8 -13.20 -27.17 2.01
CA LEU A 8 -13.56 -26.30 0.89
C LEU A 8 -14.72 -25.34 1.23
N ALA A 9 -15.69 -25.80 2.04
CA ALA A 9 -16.81 -24.98 2.47
C ALA A 9 -16.36 -23.82 3.40
N ARG A 10 -15.41 -24.09 4.32
CA ARG A 10 -14.86 -23.06 5.20
C ARG A 10 -13.99 -22.07 4.44
N LEU A 11 -13.10 -22.58 3.59
CA LEU A 11 -12.29 -21.72 2.70
C LEU A 11 -13.17 -20.80 1.85
N GLY A 12 -14.27 -21.32 1.30
CA GLY A 12 -15.20 -20.52 0.51
C GLY A 12 -15.92 -19.44 1.30
N GLN A 13 -16.23 -19.67 2.58
CA GLN A 13 -16.84 -18.66 3.45
C GLN A 13 -15.86 -17.55 3.78
N GLU A 14 -14.65 -17.89 4.25
CA GLU A 14 -13.64 -16.90 4.64
C GLU A 14 -13.23 -16.00 3.46
N VAL A 15 -13.09 -16.55 2.25
CA VAL A 15 -12.73 -15.77 1.06
C VAL A 15 -13.80 -14.71 0.71
N THR A 16 -15.04 -14.90 1.14
CA THR A 16 -16.14 -13.95 0.89
C THR A 16 -16.31 -12.91 2.00
N GLU A 17 -15.56 -13.04 3.08
CA GLU A 17 -15.64 -12.10 4.20
C GLU A 17 -15.08 -10.73 3.84
N ILE A 18 -15.64 -9.71 4.48
CA ILE A 18 -15.21 -8.32 4.30
C ILE A 18 -13.72 -8.11 4.67
N TRP A 19 -13.17 -8.99 5.51
CA TRP A 19 -11.80 -8.99 5.97
C TRP A 19 -10.80 -9.22 4.84
N VAL A 20 -11.10 -10.11 3.90
CA VAL A 20 -10.25 -10.35 2.71
C VAL A 20 -10.18 -9.11 1.83
N LEU A 21 -11.30 -8.41 1.65
CA LEU A 21 -11.30 -7.13 0.93
C LEU A 21 -10.49 -6.07 1.67
N ALA A 22 -10.59 -6.00 3.00
CA ALA A 22 -9.80 -5.08 3.81
C ALA A 22 -8.30 -5.37 3.69
N HIS A 23 -7.89 -6.64 3.70
CA HIS A 23 -6.52 -7.05 3.43
C HIS A 23 -6.06 -6.60 2.04
N ILE A 24 -6.80 -6.94 0.98
CA ILE A 24 -6.46 -6.54 -0.40
C ILE A 24 -6.28 -5.02 -0.51
N LEU A 25 -7.24 -4.23 0.01
CA LEU A 25 -7.17 -2.76 -0.03
C LEU A 25 -6.00 -2.22 0.79
N GLY A 26 -5.74 -2.78 1.97
CA GLY A 26 -4.60 -2.43 2.81
C GLY A 26 -3.27 -2.66 2.08
N TRP A 27 -3.14 -3.79 1.38
CA TRP A 27 -1.93 -4.16 0.64
C TRP A 27 -1.74 -3.39 -0.66
N ILE A 28 -2.82 -2.99 -1.34
CA ILE A 28 -2.75 -2.00 -2.42
C ILE A 28 -2.15 -0.70 -1.87
N GLY A 29 -2.66 -0.22 -0.73
CA GLY A 29 -2.18 1.00 -0.07
C GLY A 29 -0.71 0.92 0.32
N LYS A 30 -0.30 -0.17 1.00
CA LYS A 30 1.10 -0.42 1.38
C LYS A 30 2.02 -0.45 0.16
N MET A 31 1.61 -1.15 -0.90
CA MET A 31 2.40 -1.20 -2.13
C MET A 31 2.56 0.20 -2.75
N CYS A 32 1.54 1.04 -2.72
CA CYS A 32 1.63 2.44 -3.14
C CYS A 32 2.55 3.30 -2.24
N ILE A 33 2.57 3.02 -0.93
CA ILE A 33 3.42 3.70 0.06
C ILE A 33 4.88 3.32 -0.14
N PHE A 34 5.24 2.03 -0.10
CA PHE A 34 6.63 1.58 -0.10
C PHE A 34 7.21 1.36 -1.49
N ARG A 35 6.38 1.12 -2.50
CA ARG A 35 6.77 0.94 -3.91
C ARG A 35 7.83 -0.13 -4.15
N ASP A 36 7.96 -1.09 -3.23
CA ASP A 36 8.93 -2.17 -3.30
C ASP A 36 8.35 -3.48 -2.80
N TRP A 37 8.55 -4.53 -3.61
CA TRP A 37 8.03 -5.86 -3.32
C TRP A 37 8.66 -6.47 -2.07
N THR A 38 9.96 -6.26 -1.85
CA THR A 38 10.71 -6.85 -0.75
C THR A 38 10.27 -6.27 0.58
N VAL A 39 10.15 -4.94 0.65
CA VAL A 39 9.68 -4.25 1.87
C VAL A 39 8.25 -4.65 2.20
N CYS A 40 7.35 -4.67 1.21
CA CYS A 40 5.97 -5.12 1.42
C CYS A 40 5.91 -6.59 1.86
N TRP A 41 6.71 -7.47 1.26
CA TRP A 41 6.74 -8.88 1.66
C TRP A 41 7.23 -9.07 3.10
N LEU A 42 8.24 -8.31 3.51
CA LEU A 42 8.73 -8.32 4.90
C LEU A 42 7.69 -7.82 5.89
N LEU A 43 6.97 -6.75 5.54
CA LEU A 43 5.84 -6.29 6.35
C LEU A 43 4.74 -7.35 6.42
N SER A 44 4.50 -8.08 5.33
CA SER A 44 3.43 -9.07 5.25
C SER A 44 3.73 -10.23 6.18
N VAL A 45 4.89 -10.86 6.02
CA VAL A 45 5.36 -11.91 6.92
C VAL A 45 5.50 -11.39 8.36
N GLY A 46 6.01 -10.18 8.54
CA GLY A 46 6.19 -9.57 9.86
C GLY A 46 4.87 -9.34 10.60
N PHE A 47 3.79 -9.02 9.88
CA PHE A 47 2.47 -8.83 10.46
C PHE A 47 1.87 -10.17 10.91
N GLU A 48 1.94 -11.22 10.09
CA GLU A 48 1.53 -12.58 10.48
C GLU A 48 2.26 -13.06 11.74
N LEU A 49 3.58 -12.81 11.82
CA LEU A 49 4.38 -13.12 13.01
C LEU A 49 3.92 -12.32 14.22
N THR A 50 3.50 -11.07 14.02
CA THR A 50 2.95 -10.22 15.08
C THR A 50 1.63 -10.79 15.57
N GLU A 51 0.74 -11.22 14.69
CA GLU A 51 -0.54 -11.83 15.07
C GLU A 51 -0.33 -13.13 15.85
N LEU A 52 0.53 -14.01 15.36
CA LEU A 52 0.93 -15.23 16.08
C LEU A 52 1.52 -14.94 17.46
N THR A 53 2.35 -13.89 17.57
CA THR A 53 3.01 -13.52 18.84
C THR A 53 2.04 -12.89 19.84
N PHE A 54 1.10 -12.08 19.37
CA PHE A 54 0.19 -11.29 20.22
C PHE A 54 -1.23 -11.88 20.32
N GLY A 55 -1.51 -13.02 19.71
CA GLY A 55 -2.83 -13.68 19.74
C GLY A 55 -3.34 -14.03 21.13
N TRP A 56 -2.44 -14.19 22.11
CA TRP A 56 -2.82 -14.40 23.50
C TRP A 56 -3.27 -13.10 24.22
N ILE A 57 -2.93 -11.92 23.69
CA ILE A 57 -3.38 -10.61 24.21
C ILE A 57 -4.61 -10.13 23.44
N ILE A 58 -4.61 -10.34 22.13
CA ILE A 58 -5.61 -9.82 21.19
C ILE A 58 -6.39 -11.03 20.67
N PRO A 59 -7.61 -11.29 21.18
CA PRO A 59 -8.40 -12.46 20.78
C PRO A 59 -8.70 -12.50 19.29
N GLN A 60 -8.74 -11.33 18.63
CA GLN A 60 -8.97 -11.21 17.19
C GLN A 60 -7.85 -11.84 16.36
N PHE A 61 -6.62 -11.92 16.87
CA PHE A 61 -5.49 -12.56 16.19
C PHE A 61 -5.45 -14.08 16.38
N SER A 62 -6.36 -14.65 17.18
CA SER A 62 -6.44 -16.10 17.40
C SER A 62 -7.21 -16.78 16.27
N GLU A 63 -6.62 -16.76 15.07
CA GLU A 63 -7.18 -17.36 13.87
C GLU A 63 -6.55 -18.73 13.58
N CYS A 64 -7.09 -19.44 12.59
CA CYS A 64 -6.52 -20.71 12.17
C CYS A 64 -5.25 -20.50 11.38
N TRP A 65 -4.25 -21.37 11.57
CA TRP A 65 -2.96 -21.27 10.88
C TRP A 65 -3.06 -21.19 9.35
N TRP A 66 -4.08 -21.83 8.75
CA TRP A 66 -4.29 -21.84 7.31
C TRP A 66 -4.98 -20.57 6.81
N ASP A 67 -5.70 -19.86 7.68
CA ASP A 67 -6.35 -18.60 7.34
C ASP A 67 -5.27 -17.53 7.16
N SER A 68 -4.51 -17.30 8.24
CA SER A 68 -3.37 -16.37 8.26
C SER A 68 -2.32 -16.72 7.18
N LEU A 69 -1.99 -18.00 6.98
CA LEU A 69 -0.99 -18.39 5.97
C LEU A 69 -1.51 -18.39 4.53
N LEU A 70 -2.65 -19.02 4.25
CA LEU A 70 -3.10 -19.25 2.87
C LEU A 70 -4.01 -18.14 2.36
N ILE A 71 -4.93 -17.67 3.21
CA ILE A 71 -5.91 -16.65 2.83
C ILE A 71 -5.28 -15.27 2.93
N ASP A 72 -4.66 -14.93 4.06
CA ASP A 72 -4.10 -13.59 4.23
C ASP A 72 -2.73 -13.46 3.57
N LEU A 73 -1.69 -14.12 4.10
CA LEU A 73 -0.30 -13.97 3.63
C LEU A 73 -0.12 -14.28 2.14
N LEU A 74 -0.56 -15.46 1.69
CA LEU A 74 -0.36 -15.91 0.31
C LEU A 74 -1.48 -15.49 -0.65
N GLY A 75 -2.66 -15.16 -0.12
CA GLY A 75 -3.84 -14.80 -0.90
C GLY A 75 -4.00 -13.29 -0.99
N ALA A 76 -4.78 -12.73 -0.07
CA ALA A 76 -5.21 -11.34 -0.05
C ALA A 76 -4.04 -10.36 -0.12
N ASN A 77 -2.96 -10.63 0.63
CA ASN A 77 -1.79 -9.76 0.71
C ASN A 77 -1.06 -9.73 -0.64
N VAL A 78 -0.77 -10.90 -1.23
CA VAL A 78 -0.14 -11.01 -2.56
C VAL A 78 -1.01 -10.37 -3.63
N VAL A 79 -2.32 -10.62 -3.63
CA VAL A 79 -3.26 -10.02 -4.58
C VAL A 79 -3.23 -8.49 -4.47
N GLY A 80 -3.30 -7.96 -3.24
CA GLY A 80 -3.22 -6.52 -2.99
C GLY A 80 -1.90 -5.91 -3.46
N MET A 81 -0.78 -6.58 -3.20
CA MET A 81 0.55 -6.15 -3.68
C MET A 81 0.63 -6.13 -5.21
N VAL A 82 0.12 -7.17 -5.90
CA VAL A 82 0.08 -7.21 -7.37
C VAL A 82 -0.78 -6.08 -7.92
N LEU A 83 -1.99 -5.89 -7.38
CA LEU A 83 -2.88 -4.82 -7.81
C LEU A 83 -2.27 -3.43 -7.57
N GLY A 84 -1.63 -3.21 -6.43
CA GLY A 84 -0.91 -1.97 -6.12
C GLY A 84 0.26 -1.73 -7.08
N MET A 85 1.01 -2.76 -7.43
CA MET A 85 2.10 -2.67 -8.42
C MET A 85 1.55 -2.29 -9.80
N GLN A 86 0.43 -2.87 -10.21
CA GLN A 86 -0.21 -2.53 -11.49
C GLN A 86 -0.77 -1.12 -11.49
N LEU A 87 -1.33 -0.66 -10.37
CA LEU A 87 -1.76 0.73 -10.18
C LEU A 87 -0.57 1.69 -10.30
N LEU A 88 0.56 1.40 -9.65
CA LEU A 88 1.78 2.21 -9.77
C LEU A 88 2.30 2.26 -11.21
N ARG A 89 2.37 1.12 -11.91
CA ARG A 89 2.79 1.07 -13.32
C ARG A 89 1.85 1.86 -14.24
N PHE A 90 0.55 1.80 -13.97
CA PHE A 90 -0.44 2.61 -14.68
C PHE A 90 -0.17 4.11 -14.48
N LEU A 91 0.08 4.55 -13.24
CA LEU A 91 0.42 5.93 -12.92
C LEU A 91 1.79 6.36 -13.48
N GLU A 92 2.78 5.47 -13.54
CA GLU A 92 4.09 5.72 -14.19
C GLU A 92 3.96 5.93 -15.70
N SER A 93 3.13 5.13 -16.37
CA SER A 93 3.01 5.15 -17.83
C SER A 93 2.31 6.38 -18.40
N HIS A 94 1.64 7.17 -17.55
CA HIS A 94 0.91 8.38 -17.95
C HIS A 94 1.45 9.62 -17.21
N PRO A 95 2.71 10.03 -17.45
CA PRO A 95 3.24 11.25 -16.86
C PRO A 95 2.44 12.45 -17.37
N TYR A 96 1.73 13.13 -16.47
CA TYR A 96 0.94 14.29 -16.83
C TYR A 96 1.83 15.55 -16.84
N ASP A 97 1.75 16.34 -17.91
CA ASP A 97 2.44 17.63 -17.99
C ASP A 97 1.64 18.69 -17.22
N TRP A 98 2.07 18.95 -15.99
CA TRP A 98 1.45 19.93 -15.08
C TRP A 98 1.63 21.37 -15.54
N VAL A 99 2.72 21.63 -16.26
CA VAL A 99 3.15 22.97 -16.68
C VAL A 99 2.60 23.30 -18.08
N GLY A 100 2.19 22.27 -18.84
CA GLY A 100 1.62 22.41 -20.19
C GLY A 100 2.66 22.81 -21.23
N TYR A 101 3.92 22.42 -21.05
CA TYR A 101 5.03 22.86 -21.90
C TYR A 101 5.18 22.06 -23.20
N LYS A 102 4.60 20.86 -23.34
CA LYS A 102 4.84 20.04 -24.55
C LYS A 102 3.91 20.36 -25.72
N GLY A 103 4.33 21.40 -26.45
CA GLY A 103 4.19 21.49 -27.91
C GLY A 103 5.45 21.04 -28.68
N GLU A 104 6.65 20.98 -28.09
CA GLU A 104 7.86 20.94 -28.94
C GLU A 104 8.93 19.87 -28.68
N LEU A 105 9.00 19.14 -27.56
CA LEU A 105 10.06 18.13 -27.38
C LEU A 105 9.54 16.76 -26.93
N GLY A 106 9.33 15.91 -27.95
CA GLY A 106 9.46 14.46 -27.93
C GLY A 106 9.01 13.72 -26.66
N SER A 107 7.78 13.23 -26.65
CA SER A 107 7.38 11.98 -25.98
C SER A 107 6.11 11.52 -26.66
N GLY A 108 6.10 10.29 -27.19
CA GLY A 108 5.15 9.79 -28.19
C GLY A 108 3.69 9.64 -27.75
N ALA A 109 3.04 10.74 -27.38
CA ALA A 109 1.59 10.81 -27.31
C ALA A 109 1.05 10.91 -28.75
N VAL A 110 0.38 9.85 -29.18
CA VAL A 110 -0.37 9.79 -30.43
C VAL A 110 -1.22 11.06 -30.58
N SER A 111 -0.93 11.85 -31.61
CA SER A 111 -1.73 13.01 -32.01
C SER A 111 -3.19 12.58 -32.22
N PRO A 112 -4.18 13.17 -31.53
CA PRO A 112 -5.57 12.86 -31.84
C PRO A 112 -5.91 13.45 -33.21
N ARG A 113 -6.16 12.57 -34.17
CA ARG A 113 -6.72 12.84 -35.50
C ARG A 113 -7.89 13.82 -35.35
N LYS A 114 -7.90 14.90 -36.15
CA LYS A 114 -8.98 15.91 -36.21
C LYS A 114 -10.33 15.21 -36.40
N GLY A 115 -11.12 15.08 -35.33
CA GLY A 115 -12.38 14.35 -35.34
C GLY A 115 -13.43 14.97 -34.42
N SER A 116 -14.51 15.44 -35.05
CA SER A 116 -15.85 15.79 -34.58
C SER A 116 -16.05 16.64 -33.31
N LYS A 117 -16.76 17.76 -33.47
CA LYS A 117 -17.22 18.68 -32.41
C LYS A 117 -18.56 18.19 -31.85
N THR A 118 -18.56 17.15 -31.02
CA THR A 118 -19.75 16.76 -30.24
C THR A 118 -19.55 17.11 -28.76
N GLY A 119 -20.62 17.53 -28.07
CA GLY A 119 -20.57 17.93 -26.65
C GLY A 119 -20.00 16.84 -25.73
N LEU A 120 -20.15 15.57 -26.11
CA LEU A 120 -19.59 14.41 -25.41
C LEU A 120 -18.05 14.40 -25.42
N HIS A 121 -17.43 14.81 -26.53
CA HIS A 121 -15.97 14.88 -26.66
C HIS A 121 -15.37 16.05 -25.88
N TYR A 122 -16.11 17.16 -25.73
CA TYR A 122 -15.74 18.27 -24.85
C TYR A 122 -15.80 17.86 -23.37
N LEU A 123 -16.86 17.15 -22.95
CA LEU A 123 -17.01 16.64 -21.59
C LEU A 123 -15.92 15.63 -21.23
N SER A 124 -15.61 14.69 -22.13
CA SER A 124 -14.49 13.75 -21.97
C SER A 124 -13.16 14.49 -21.80
N LYS A 125 -12.84 15.48 -22.66
CA LYS A 125 -11.60 16.29 -22.51
C LYS A 125 -11.56 17.11 -21.22
N LYS A 126 -12.70 17.61 -20.73
CA LYS A 126 -12.78 18.33 -19.45
C LYS A 126 -12.53 17.37 -18.28
N LEU A 127 -13.12 16.17 -18.32
CA LEU A 127 -12.92 15.13 -17.33
C LEU A 127 -11.46 14.66 -17.31
N THR A 128 -10.86 14.38 -18.47
CA THR A 128 -9.45 13.99 -18.58
C THR A 128 -8.51 15.06 -18.02
N ARG A 129 -8.79 16.36 -18.26
CA ARG A 129 -8.00 17.46 -17.67
C ARG A 129 -8.13 17.55 -16.16
N VAL A 130 -9.32 17.34 -15.62
CA VAL A 130 -9.54 17.32 -14.16
C VAL A 130 -8.86 16.11 -13.54
N MET A 131 -9.01 14.92 -14.14
CA MET A 131 -8.35 13.69 -13.71
C MET A 131 -6.82 13.79 -13.82
N GLY A 132 -6.30 14.51 -14.83
CA GLY A 132 -4.88 14.82 -14.99
C GLY A 132 -4.27 15.56 -13.80
N ARG A 133 -5.07 16.37 -13.08
CA ARG A 133 -4.66 17.07 -11.85
C ARG A 133 -4.57 16.16 -10.62
N PHE A 134 -4.94 14.89 -10.73
CA PHE A 134 -4.77 13.90 -9.68
C PHE A 134 -3.65 12.90 -9.99
N TYR A 135 -2.97 13.02 -11.13
CA TYR A 135 -1.78 12.22 -11.37
C TYR A 135 -0.65 12.67 -10.42
N PRO A 136 0.31 11.80 -10.09
CA PRO A 136 1.52 12.24 -9.42
C PRO A 136 2.44 13.02 -10.38
N ALA A 137 3.11 14.06 -9.90
CA ALA A 137 4.02 14.89 -10.69
C ALA A 137 5.29 14.15 -11.13
N VAL A 138 5.77 13.21 -10.31
CA VAL A 138 6.88 12.30 -10.63
C VAL A 138 6.65 10.98 -9.92
N THR A 139 6.35 9.91 -10.66
CA THR A 139 6.39 8.56 -10.12
C THR A 139 7.82 8.03 -10.26
N ARG A 140 8.65 8.26 -9.24
CA ARG A 140 9.98 7.64 -9.19
C ARG A 140 9.86 6.19 -8.75
N ARG A 141 10.62 5.33 -9.41
CA ARG A 141 10.88 3.97 -8.92
C ARG A 141 11.84 4.04 -7.75
N TRP A 142 11.51 3.37 -6.67
CA TRP A 142 12.37 3.24 -5.51
C TRP A 142 13.09 1.90 -5.56
N GLN A 143 14.38 1.93 -5.31
CA GLN A 143 15.23 0.76 -5.22
C GLN A 143 15.79 0.77 -3.80
N TRP A 144 15.12 0.08 -2.90
CA TRP A 144 15.52 0.06 -1.49
C TRP A 144 16.84 -0.67 -1.27
N GLU A 145 17.20 -1.58 -2.19
CA GLU A 145 18.46 -2.32 -2.19
C GLU A 145 18.82 -2.87 -0.80
N MET A 146 17.86 -3.54 -0.16
CA MET A 146 17.96 -3.90 1.25
C MET A 146 19.24 -4.67 1.61
N PHE A 147 19.70 -5.52 0.69
CA PHE A 147 20.89 -6.35 0.88
C PHE A 147 22.19 -5.72 0.36
N SER A 148 22.19 -4.43 -0.03
CA SER A 148 23.39 -3.74 -0.53
C SER A 148 24.47 -3.53 0.54
N SER A 149 24.06 -3.27 1.77
CA SER A 149 24.97 -3.06 2.90
C SER A 149 24.24 -3.32 4.22
N PHE A 150 25.00 -3.66 5.26
CA PHE A 150 24.44 -3.84 6.60
C PHE A 150 23.73 -2.58 7.12
N LYS A 151 24.27 -1.40 6.81
CA LYS A 151 23.64 -0.11 7.17
C LYS A 151 22.26 0.03 6.53
N ARG A 152 22.15 -0.25 5.22
CA ARG A 152 20.87 -0.19 4.49
C ARG A 152 19.86 -1.20 5.02
N PHE A 153 20.31 -2.42 5.26
CA PHE A 153 19.50 -3.46 5.89
C PHE A 153 18.94 -2.99 7.23
N ALA A 154 19.79 -2.50 8.13
CA ALA A 154 19.37 -2.02 9.45
C ALA A 154 18.38 -0.85 9.37
N GLN A 155 18.60 0.11 8.46
CA GLN A 155 17.68 1.22 8.22
C GLN A 155 16.29 0.73 7.80
N ILE A 156 16.23 -0.20 6.83
CA ILE A 156 14.95 -0.77 6.37
C ILE A 156 14.29 -1.59 7.47
N MET A 157 15.04 -2.31 8.30
CA MET A 157 14.49 -3.02 9.45
C MET A 157 13.88 -2.10 10.49
N VAL A 158 14.48 -0.93 10.75
CA VAL A 158 13.88 0.09 11.61
C VAL A 158 12.57 0.62 11.02
N LEU A 159 12.52 0.87 9.72
CA LEU A 159 11.28 1.25 9.03
C LEU A 159 10.20 0.18 9.19
N VAL A 160 10.52 -1.09 8.91
CA VAL A 160 9.61 -2.23 9.05
C VAL A 160 9.11 -2.34 10.49
N LEU A 161 9.98 -2.22 11.49
CA LEU A 161 9.61 -2.29 12.90
C LEU A 161 8.64 -1.16 13.29
N ILE A 162 8.91 0.08 12.87
CA ILE A 162 8.02 1.22 13.14
C ILE A 162 6.63 0.98 12.53
N CYS A 163 6.57 0.44 11.32
CA CYS A 163 5.31 0.10 10.66
C CYS A 163 4.55 -0.98 11.41
N LEU A 164 5.21 -2.10 11.76
CA LEU A 164 4.58 -3.18 12.53
C LEU A 164 4.10 -2.70 13.90
N MET A 165 4.87 -1.84 14.58
CA MET A 165 4.43 -1.21 15.83
C MET A 165 3.20 -0.33 15.64
N SER A 166 3.14 0.45 14.56
CA SER A 166 1.99 1.28 14.23
C SER A 166 0.74 0.44 13.94
N GLU A 167 0.91 -0.71 13.29
CA GLU A 167 -0.19 -1.65 13.00
C GLU A 167 -0.67 -2.35 14.25
N LEU A 168 0.24 -2.93 15.04
CA LEU A 168 -0.08 -3.54 16.33
C LEU A 168 -0.78 -2.55 17.26
N ASN A 169 -0.35 -1.28 17.25
CA ASN A 169 -0.98 -0.23 18.03
C ASN A 169 -2.46 -0.01 17.66
N ALA A 170 -2.83 -0.18 16.39
CA ALA A 170 -4.23 -0.03 15.96
C ALA A 170 -5.13 -1.10 16.58
N PHE A 171 -4.65 -2.36 16.66
CA PHE A 171 -5.39 -3.46 17.27
C PHE A 171 -5.35 -3.40 18.80
N LEU A 172 -4.18 -3.11 19.39
CA LEU A 172 -4.04 -2.94 20.83
C LEU A 172 -4.93 -1.82 21.37
N LEU A 173 -5.05 -0.70 20.64
CA LEU A 173 -5.91 0.40 21.06
C LEU A 173 -7.37 -0.02 21.11
N LEU A 174 -7.87 -0.69 20.06
CA LEU A 174 -9.24 -1.21 20.03
C LEU A 174 -9.48 -2.22 21.15
N ASN A 175 -8.56 -3.16 21.35
CA ASN A 175 -8.64 -4.19 22.38
C ASN A 175 -8.63 -3.59 23.80
N THR A 176 -7.73 -2.63 24.07
CA THR A 176 -7.56 -2.03 25.40
C THR A 176 -8.71 -1.11 25.77
N LEU A 177 -9.26 -0.38 24.80
CA LEU A 177 -10.37 0.55 25.01
C LEU A 177 -11.74 -0.09 24.76
N GLU A 178 -11.78 -1.39 24.47
CA GLU A 178 -12.99 -2.16 24.15
C GLU A 178 -13.87 -1.50 23.07
N ILE A 179 -13.24 -0.82 22.11
CA ILE A 179 -13.94 -0.14 21.02
C ILE A 179 -14.37 -1.21 20.00
N PRO A 180 -15.65 -1.25 19.58
CA PRO A 180 -16.11 -2.20 18.58
C PRO A 180 -15.38 -1.99 17.25
N LYS A 181 -15.05 -3.09 16.57
CA LYS A 181 -14.30 -3.09 15.29
C LYS A 181 -15.05 -2.38 14.16
N GLU A 182 -16.37 -2.30 14.24
CA GLU A 182 -17.26 -1.60 13.31
C GLU A 182 -17.19 -0.07 13.48
N SER A 183 -16.58 0.41 14.56
CA SER A 183 -16.39 1.84 14.79
C SER A 183 -15.48 2.45 13.73
N LYS A 184 -15.95 3.54 13.13
CA LYS A 184 -15.19 4.32 12.14
C LYS A 184 -13.95 5.00 12.73
N PHE A 185 -13.81 5.01 14.06
CA PHE A 185 -12.70 5.66 14.75
C PHE A 185 -11.33 5.13 14.27
N ASN A 186 -11.14 3.81 14.30
CA ASN A 186 -9.86 3.23 13.90
C ASN A 186 -9.64 3.33 12.39
N SER A 187 -10.69 3.14 11.58
CA SER A 187 -10.60 3.31 10.12
C SER A 187 -10.18 4.72 9.72
N LEU A 188 -10.73 5.77 10.36
CA LEU A 188 -10.33 7.16 10.10
C LEU A 188 -8.88 7.40 10.50
N ARG A 189 -8.48 6.92 11.68
CA ARG A 189 -7.11 7.04 12.18
C ARG A 189 -6.10 6.38 11.25
N LEU A 190 -6.38 5.15 10.82
CA LEU A 190 -5.54 4.42 9.86
C LEU A 190 -5.47 5.12 8.51
N SER A 191 -6.59 5.69 8.05
CA SER A 191 -6.62 6.47 6.80
C SER A 191 -5.73 7.70 6.89
N LEU A 192 -5.80 8.45 8.01
CA LEU A 192 -4.92 9.60 8.25
C LEU A 192 -3.44 9.17 8.34
N MET A 193 -3.15 8.07 9.03
CA MET A 193 -1.80 7.55 9.13
C MET A 193 -1.25 7.13 7.76
N ALA A 194 -2.06 6.48 6.92
CA ALA A 194 -1.68 6.11 5.56
C ALA A 194 -1.39 7.34 4.68
N LEU A 195 -2.16 8.42 4.82
CA LEU A 195 -1.92 9.68 4.11
C LEU A 195 -0.60 10.34 4.53
N VAL A 196 -0.25 10.29 5.81
CA VAL A 196 1.04 10.81 6.32
C VAL A 196 2.20 9.88 5.95
N ALA A 197 1.98 8.57 5.90
CA ALA A 197 2.99 7.59 5.55
C ALA A 197 3.50 7.75 4.11
N LEU A 198 2.67 8.22 3.18
CA LEU A 198 3.04 8.46 1.78
C LEU A 198 4.24 9.43 1.64
N PRO A 199 4.16 10.70 2.10
CA PRO A 199 5.31 11.61 2.05
C PRO A 199 6.42 11.20 3.01
N ALA A 200 6.11 10.67 4.20
CA ALA A 200 7.12 10.26 5.17
C ALA A 200 8.04 9.15 4.64
N THR A 201 7.48 8.17 3.93
CA THR A 201 8.26 7.08 3.33
C THR A 201 9.12 7.58 2.17
N ALA A 202 8.61 8.55 1.39
CA ALA A 202 9.39 9.18 0.32
C ALA A 202 10.59 9.96 0.87
N GLU A 203 10.38 10.77 1.91
CA GLU A 203 11.45 11.51 2.60
C GLU A 203 12.46 10.56 3.24
N TYR A 204 11.99 9.48 3.87
CA TYR A 204 12.86 8.47 4.46
C TYR A 204 13.72 7.79 3.41
N TYR A 205 13.12 7.40 2.27
CA TYR A 205 13.84 6.82 1.14
C TYR A 205 14.94 7.76 0.62
N ASP A 206 14.63 9.04 0.42
CA ASP A 206 15.59 10.04 -0.03
C ASP A 206 16.71 10.28 0.98
N TYR A 207 16.40 10.25 2.29
CA TYR A 207 17.37 10.35 3.38
C TYR A 207 18.36 9.19 3.41
N ILE A 208 17.89 7.96 3.28
CA ILE A 208 18.79 6.80 3.31
C ILE A 208 19.58 6.66 2.01
N THR A 209 19.08 7.22 0.90
CA THR A 209 19.66 7.06 -0.44
C THR A 209 20.61 8.14 -0.87
N SER A 210 20.32 9.39 -0.52
CA SER A 210 21.12 10.52 -0.97
C SER A 210 22.34 10.72 -0.07
N PRO A 211 23.58 10.71 -0.59
CA PRO A 211 24.77 10.97 0.21
C PRO A 211 24.80 12.40 0.79
N ASP A 212 24.11 13.33 0.14
CA ASP A 212 24.03 14.74 0.55
C ASP A 212 22.96 15.00 1.61
N SER A 213 22.06 14.04 1.86
CA SER A 213 21.01 14.20 2.87
C SER A 213 21.54 13.87 4.26
N LYS A 214 21.73 14.91 5.08
CA LYS A 214 22.23 14.77 6.46
C LYS A 214 21.12 14.75 7.51
N ARG A 215 19.88 15.10 7.14
CA ARG A 215 18.73 15.16 8.05
C ARG A 215 17.49 14.55 7.43
N LEU A 216 16.61 14.03 8.29
CA LEU A 216 15.27 13.63 7.90
C LEU A 216 14.38 14.88 7.85
N GLY A 217 13.67 15.08 6.74
CA GLY A 217 12.80 16.23 6.52
C GLY A 217 13.47 17.44 5.85
N PRO A 218 12.68 18.48 5.51
CA PRO A 218 13.13 19.66 4.79
C PRO A 218 14.19 20.48 5.53
#